data_AF-A0A653DQU0-F1
#
_entry.id   AF-A0A653DQU0-F1
#
_cell.length_a   1.000
_cell.length_b   1.000
_cell.length_c   1.000
_cell.angle_alpha   90.00
_cell.angle_beta   90.00
_cell.angle_gamma   90.00
#
_symmetry.space_group_name_H-M   'P 1'
#
loop_
_entity.id
_entity.type
_entity.pdbx_description
1 polymer ?
#
loop_
_entity_poly.entity_id
_entity_poly.type
_entity_poly.pdbx_seq_one_letter_code
_entity_poly.pdbx_strand_id
1 'polypeptide(L)' 'MVWVSSRYCGVGKARSRSGKIVVVAHYAPPGNQSGGYLDNVLPPGGRLPKTASTSFATATHCCRQQYHV' A
#
# COMPACT_ATOMS: atom_id res chain seq x y z
N MET A 1 -9.63 5.00 1.83
CA MET A 1 -8.94 3.95 1.05
C MET A 1 -7.62 4.52 0.55
N VAL A 2 -6.55 3.73 0.51
CA VAL A 2 -5.17 4.24 0.37
C VAL A 2 -4.44 3.82 -0.91
N TRP A 3 -4.98 2.87 -1.68
CA TRP A 3 -4.34 2.38 -2.90
C TRP A 3 -4.31 3.46 -3.99
N VAL A 4 -3.16 4.12 -4.17
CA VAL A 4 -3.05 5.36 -4.97
C VAL A 4 -3.42 5.20 -6.44
N SER A 5 -3.25 4.00 -7.00
CA SER A 5 -3.58 3.75 -8.42
C SER A 5 -5.07 3.51 -8.67
N SER A 6 -5.89 3.21 -7.66
CA SER A 6 -7.34 3.07 -7.86
C SER A 6 -7.97 4.43 -8.14
N ARG A 7 -8.69 4.55 -9.26
CA ARG A 7 -9.23 5.85 -9.75
C ARG A 7 -10.73 6.00 -9.56
N TYR A 8 -11.46 4.91 -9.60
CA TYR A 8 -12.91 4.89 -9.52
C TYR A 8 -13.35 4.02 -8.35
N CYS A 9 -14.40 4.46 -7.65
CA CYS A 9 -15.08 3.68 -6.64
C CYS A 9 -16.59 3.70 -6.88
N GLY A 10 -17.22 2.53 -6.76
CA GLY A 10 -18.67 2.38 -6.73
C GLY A 10 -19.09 1.75 -5.40
N VAL A 11 -20.14 2.26 -4.77
CA VAL A 11 -20.63 1.74 -3.48
C VAL A 11 -22.10 1.40 -3.60
N GLY A 12 -22.46 0.17 -3.23
CA GLY A 12 -23.83 -0.33 -3.16
C GLY A 12 -24.19 -0.72 -1.73
N LYS A 13 -25.46 -0.56 -1.36
CA LYS A 13 -25.98 -0.99 -0.06
C LYS A 13 -27.28 -1.76 -0.25
N ALA A 14 -27.42 -2.88 0.44
CA ALA A 14 -28.63 -3.66 0.53
C ALA A 14 -29.01 -3.89 2.00
N ARG A 15 -30.31 -4.06 2.27
CA ARG A 15 -30.82 -4.41 3.60
C ARG A 15 -31.69 -5.67 3.49
N SER A 16 -31.41 -6.67 4.32
CA SER A 16 -32.23 -7.88 4.42
C SER A 16 -33.55 -7.59 5.12
N ARG A 17 -34.53 -8.48 4.96
CA ARG A 17 -35.81 -8.43 5.71
C ARG A 17 -35.61 -8.52 7.23
N SER A 18 -34.57 -9.24 7.67
CA SER A 18 -34.15 -9.33 9.08
C SER A 18 -33.36 -8.11 9.58
N GLY A 19 -33.19 -7.07 8.75
CA GLY A 19 -32.54 -5.82 9.14
C GLY A 19 -31.02 -5.80 8.97
N LYS A 20 -30.37 -6.88 8.51
CA LYS A 20 -28.93 -6.89 8.23
C LYS A 20 -28.62 -5.95 7.06
N ILE A 21 -27.61 -5.12 7.20
CA ILE A 21 -27.15 -4.21 6.15
C ILE A 21 -25.86 -4.78 5.54
N VAL A 22 -25.84 -4.91 4.23
CA VAL A 22 -24.65 -5.29 3.46
C VAL A 22 -24.25 -4.11 2.60
N VAL A 23 -22.98 -3.72 2.69
CA VAL A 23 -22.38 -2.67 1.87
C VAL A 23 -21.28 -3.31 1.04
N VAL A 24 -21.29 -3.05 -0.26
CA VAL A 24 -20.28 -3.52 -1.20
C VAL A 24 -19.60 -2.30 -1.82
N ALA A 25 -18.27 -2.29 -1.81
CA ALA A 25 -17.49 -1.29 -2.51
C ALA A 25 -16.68 -1.97 -3.62
N HIS A 26 -16.75 -1.43 -4.83
CA HIS A 26 -16.00 -1.87 -5.99
C HIS A 26 -15.01 -0.78 -6.40
N TYR A 27 -13.78 -1.16 -6.71
CA TYR A 27 -12.69 -0.23 -7.01
C TYR A 27 -12.01 -0.58 -8.33
N ALA A 28 -11.70 0.43 -9.14
CA ALA A 28 -11.05 0.25 -10.45
C ALA A 28 -9.95 1.30 -10.69
N PRO A 29 -8.72 0.91 -11.12
CA PRO A 29 -8.18 -0.45 -11.16
C PRO A 29 -8.17 -1.17 -9.79
N PRO A 30 -8.15 -2.51 -9.76
CA PRO A 30 -8.15 -3.28 -8.52
C PRO A 30 -6.83 -3.09 -7.76
N GLY A 31 -6.92 -2.95 -6.44
CA GLY A 31 -5.77 -2.85 -5.56
C GLY A 31 -5.31 -4.20 -5.01
N ASN A 32 -4.49 -4.16 -3.95
CA ASN A 32 -3.97 -5.34 -3.24
C ASN A 32 -3.27 -6.35 -4.16
N GLN A 33 -2.59 -5.83 -5.18
CA GLN A 33 -1.79 -6.66 -6.07
C GLN A 33 -0.45 -6.95 -5.41
N SER A 34 -0.03 -8.22 -5.42
CA SER A 34 1.29 -8.63 -4.95
C SER A 34 2.39 -7.83 -5.64
N GLY A 35 3.36 -7.34 -4.86
CA GLY A 35 4.43 -6.47 -5.37
C GLY A 35 4.06 -4.99 -5.51
N GLY A 36 2.76 -4.63 -5.48
CA GLY A 36 2.32 -3.24 -5.69
C GLY A 36 2.25 -2.37 -4.42
N TYR A 37 2.52 -2.91 -3.23
CA TYR A 37 2.25 -2.20 -1.97
C TYR A 37 3.13 -0.96 -1.75
N LEU A 38 4.42 -1.03 -2.09
CA LEU A 38 5.34 0.10 -1.90
C LEU A 38 4.94 1.33 -2.72
N ASP A 39 4.46 1.10 -3.94
CA ASP A 39 4.07 2.18 -4.85
C ASP A 39 2.66 2.69 -4.56
N ASN A 40 1.80 1.84 -3.97
CA ASN A 40 0.38 2.15 -3.83
C ASN A 40 -0.08 2.47 -2.41
N VAL A 41 0.67 2.11 -1.37
CA VAL A 41 0.32 2.37 0.02
C VAL A 41 1.34 3.32 0.61
N LEU A 42 1.09 4.62 0.44
CA LEU A 42 1.99 5.68 0.88
C LEU A 42 1.90 5.89 2.40
N PRO A 43 2.99 6.33 3.05
CA PRO A 43 2.94 6.71 4.45
C PRO A 43 1.95 7.86 4.67
N PRO A 44 1.35 7.97 5.88
CA PRO A 44 0.49 9.09 6.24
C PRO A 44 1.19 10.43 5.95
N GLY A 45 0.54 11.30 5.18
CA GLY A 45 1.09 12.59 4.76
C GLY A 45 1.67 12.64 3.35
N GLY A 46 1.63 11.54 2.58
CA GLY A 46 1.83 11.54 1.12
C GLY A 46 3.23 11.94 0.63
N ARG A 47 4.19 12.17 1.54
CA ARG A 47 5.58 12.41 1.20
C ARG A 47 6.30 11.08 1.08
N LEU A 48 6.52 10.66 -0.16
CA LEU A 48 7.68 9.83 -0.46
C LEU A 48 8.92 10.62 -0.02
N PRO A 49 9.93 10.01 0.62
CA PRO A 49 11.19 10.69 0.84
C PRO A 49 11.68 11.20 -0.51
N LYS A 50 11.83 12.53 -0.64
CA LYS A 50 12.51 13.14 -1.79
C LYS A 50 13.81 12.37 -1.96
N THR A 51 13.94 11.76 -3.12
CA THR A 51 15.06 10.99 -3.65
C THR A 51 16.32 11.11 -2.77
N ALA A 52 16.82 9.97 -2.29
CA ALA A 52 18.23 9.85 -1.96
C ALA A 52 19.05 10.02 -3.25
N SER A 53 19.14 11.25 -3.73
CA SER A 53 20.13 11.68 -4.70
C SER A 53 21.41 11.98 -3.93
N THR A 54 22.13 10.95 -3.48
CA THR A 54 23.54 11.05 -3.08
C THR A 54 24.19 9.66 -3.19
N SER A 55 24.92 9.50 -4.29
CA SER A 55 26.09 8.63 -4.53
C SER A 55 26.11 7.19 -4.00
N PHE A 56 26.33 6.26 -4.93
CA PHE A 56 27.02 4.99 -4.71
C PHE A 56 28.22 5.14 -3.75
N ALA A 57 28.08 4.72 -2.50
CA ALA A 57 29.20 4.47 -1.60
C ALA A 57 28.83 3.39 -0.57
N THR A 58 29.18 2.15 -0.93
CA THR A 58 29.67 1.10 -0.01
C THR A 58 28.72 0.58 1.07
N ALA A 59 27.70 -0.20 0.67
CA ALA A 59 26.92 -1.05 1.58
C ALA A 59 27.54 -2.45 1.80
N THR A 60 28.87 -2.56 1.97
CA THR A 60 29.53 -3.86 2.25
C THR A 60 29.86 -4.06 3.73
N HIS A 61 29.55 -3.13 4.64
CA HIS A 61 29.99 -3.22 6.04
C HIS A 61 28.88 -3.42 7.11
N CYS A 62 27.75 -4.06 6.79
CA CYS A 62 26.81 -4.50 7.85
C CYS A 62 26.46 -5.99 7.83
N CYS A 63 26.84 -6.76 6.81
CA CYS A 63 26.44 -8.17 6.71
C CYS A 63 27.40 -9.16 7.42
N ARG A 64 28.46 -8.69 8.11
CA ARG A 64 29.51 -9.57 8.66
C ARG A 64 29.58 -9.70 10.19
N GLN A 65 28.62 -9.16 10.94
CA GLN A 65 28.68 -9.20 12.41
C GLN A 65 27.52 -9.90 13.11
N GLN A 66 26.58 -10.52 12.39
CA GLN A 66 25.41 -11.15 13.04
C GLN A 66 25.42 -12.69 13.09
N TYR A 67 26.57 -13.32 12.86
CA TYR A 67 26.73 -14.77 13.04
C TYR A 67 27.99 -15.11 13.86
N HIS A 68 28.10 -14.59 15.08
CA HIS A 68 28.95 -15.14 16.14
C HIS A 68 28.43 -14.59 17.48
N VAL A 69 27.56 -15.33 18.18
CA VAL A 69 27.78 -16.21 19.35
C VAL A 69 26.46 -16.94 19.62
#